data_AF-A0A090QV65-F1
#
_entry.id   AF-A0A090QV65-F1
#
_cell.length_a   1.000
_cell.length_b   1.000
_cell.length_c   1.000
_cell.angle_alpha   90.00
_cell.angle_beta   90.00
_cell.angle_gamma   90.00
#
_symmetry.space_group_name_H-M   'P 1'
#
loop_
_entity.id
_entity.type
_entity.pdbx_description
1 polymer ?
#
loop_
_entity_poly.entity_id
_entity_poly.type
_entity_poly.pdbx_seq_one_letter_code
_entity_poly.pdbx_strand_id
1 'polypeptide(L)'
;MFNTGRDLARLGRFYAEALVDAGIEYDVLFGPAYKGIPIATTTAVALADQHDIDTPYCFNRKEAKDHGEGGNLVGSHWKVASCWWMT
;
A
#
# COMPACT_ATOMS: atom_id res chain seq x y z
N MET A 1 0.98 11.48 -15.23
CA MET A 1 1.76 10.24 -15.36
C MET A 1 2.78 10.25 -14.23
N PHE A 2 2.75 9.28 -13.32
CA PHE A 2 3.73 9.17 -12.22
C PHE A 2 4.84 8.22 -12.65
N ASN A 3 5.86 8.74 -13.33
CA ASN A 3 6.92 7.93 -13.94
C ASN A 3 8.33 8.31 -13.47
N THR A 4 8.44 9.23 -12.51
CA THR A 4 9.71 9.57 -11.86
C THR A 4 9.65 9.27 -10.36
N GLY A 5 10.81 9.00 -9.75
CA GLY A 5 10.88 8.78 -8.30
C GLY A 5 10.41 10.00 -7.50
N ARG A 6 10.58 11.22 -8.02
CA ARG A 6 10.09 12.44 -7.36
C ARG A 6 8.57 12.52 -7.35
N ASP A 7 7.93 12.11 -8.44
CA ASP A 7 6.47 12.12 -8.53
C ASP A 7 5.87 11.06 -7.61
N LEU A 8 6.46 9.86 -7.55
CA LEU A 8 6.07 8.81 -6.61
C LEU A 8 6.25 9.25 -5.15
N ALA A 9 7.40 9.83 -4.81
CA ALA A 9 7.65 10.31 -3.46
C ALA A 9 6.63 11.40 -3.04
N ARG A 10 6.28 12.33 -3.94
CA ARG A 10 5.23 13.33 -3.67
C ARG A 10 3.87 12.67 -3.50
N LEU A 11 3.52 11.73 -4.37
CA LEU A 11 2.26 11.00 -4.31
C LEU A 11 2.10 10.28 -2.97
N GLY A 12 3.11 9.52 -2.54
CA GLY A 12 3.07 8.81 -1.26
C GLY A 12 2.90 9.73 -0.07
N ARG A 13 3.58 10.87 -0.07
CA ARG A 13 3.44 11.88 0.99
C ARG A 13 2.04 12.46 1.06
N PHE A 14 1.42 12.75 -0.09
CA PHE A 14 0.04 13.25 -0.10
C PHE A 14 -0.96 12.22 0.44
N TYR A 15 -0.81 10.94 0.10
CA TYR A 15 -1.67 9.88 0.62
C TYR A 15 -1.43 9.60 2.11
N ALA A 16 -0.17 9.64 2.57
CA ALA A 16 0.17 9.48 3.98
C ALA A 16 -0.41 10.62 4.83
N GLU A 17 -0.24 11.86 4.39
CA GLU A 17 -0.82 13.03 5.06
C GLU A 17 -2.35 12.92 5.14
N ALA A 18 -3.01 12.58 4.04
CA ALA A 18 -4.46 12.42 4.02
C ALA A 18 -4.95 11.29 4.93
N LEU A 19 -4.20 10.20 5.05
CA LEU A 19 -4.51 9.10 5.96
C LEU A 19 -4.39 9.52 7.43
N VAL A 20 -3.32 10.24 7.77
CA VAL A 20 -3.09 10.72 9.13
C VAL A 20 -4.13 11.78 9.51
N ASP A 21 -4.43 12.73 8.62
CA ASP A 21 -5.46 13.76 8.82
C ASP A 21 -6.86 13.15 9.00
N ALA A 22 -7.18 12.09 8.24
CA ALA A 22 -8.46 11.40 8.35
C ALA A 22 -8.67 10.70 9.70
N GLY A 23 -7.59 10.37 10.43
CA GLY A 23 -7.67 9.71 11.74
C GLY A 23 -8.38 8.35 11.71
N ILE A 24 -8.36 7.66 10.56
CA ILE A 24 -9.01 6.37 10.36
C ILE A 24 -8.08 5.26 10.85
N GLU A 25 -8.63 4.30 11.60
CA GLU A 25 -7.91 3.09 11.98
C GLU A 25 -7.88 2.08 10.83
N TYR A 26 -6.71 1.50 10.57
CA TYR A 26 -6.50 0.45 9.58
C TYR A 26 -5.35 -0.46 10.01
N ASP A 27 -5.41 -1.73 9.64
CA ASP A 27 -4.35 -2.70 9.95
C ASP A 27 -3.35 -2.89 8.78
N VAL A 28 -3.79 -2.62 7.55
CA VAL A 28 -3.01 -2.86 6.32
C VAL A 28 -3.35 -1.86 5.23
N LEU A 29 -2.36 -1.51 4.42
CA LEU A 29 -2.56 -0.83 3.14
C LEU A 29 -2.69 -1.84 2.00
N PHE A 30 -3.80 -1.79 1.26
CA PHE A 30 -4.00 -2.65 0.10
C PHE A 30 -3.94 -1.87 -1.22
N GLY A 31 -2.99 -2.25 -2.07
CA GLY A 31 -2.80 -1.68 -3.40
C GLY A 31 -3.32 -2.59 -4.50
N PRO A 32 -4.52 -2.36 -5.07
CA PRO A 32 -5.03 -3.25 -6.12
C PRO A 32 -4.18 -3.21 -7.40
N ALA A 33 -3.92 -4.38 -7.98
CA ALA A 33 -3.11 -4.46 -9.19
C ALA A 33 -3.75 -3.73 -10.40
N TYR A 34 -2.99 -2.97 -11.18
CA TYR A 34 -1.53 -2.72 -11.11
C TYR A 34 -1.19 -1.35 -10.53
N LYS A 35 -2.09 -0.38 -10.70
CA LYS A 35 -1.83 1.03 -10.37
C LYS A 35 -1.82 1.29 -8.86
N GLY A 36 -2.59 0.52 -8.09
CA GLY A 36 -2.61 0.63 -6.63
C GLY A 36 -1.33 0.13 -5.98
N ILE A 37 -0.57 -0.76 -6.64
CA ILE A 37 0.68 -1.31 -6.10
C ILE A 37 1.70 -0.19 -5.79
N PRO A 38 2.13 0.64 -6.77
CA PRO A 38 3.09 1.69 -6.47
C PRO A 38 2.52 2.73 -5.50
N ILE A 39 1.21 2.97 -5.48
CA ILE A 39 0.56 3.91 -4.54
C ILE A 39 0.65 3.37 -3.10
N ALA A 40 0.30 2.11 -2.88
CA ALA A 40 0.43 1.42 -1.58
C ALA A 40 1.88 1.37 -1.10
N THR A 41 2.81 1.02 -1.99
CA THR A 41 4.23 1.01 -1.66
C THR A 41 4.73 2.39 -1.24
N THR A 42 4.49 3.42 -2.06
CA THR A 42 5.03 4.75 -1.74
C THR A 42 4.34 5.41 -0.55
N THR A 43 3.09 5.05 -0.25
CA THR A 43 2.38 5.56 0.93
C THR A 43 2.88 4.89 2.20
N ALA A 44 3.06 3.56 2.21
CA ALA A 44 3.63 2.86 3.35
C ALA A 44 5.03 3.40 3.71
N VAL A 45 5.87 3.63 2.70
CA VAL A 45 7.18 4.28 2.89
C VAL A 45 7.05 5.67 3.50
N ALA A 46 6.11 6.51 3.01
CA ALA A 46 5.93 7.86 3.53
C ALA A 46 5.37 7.88 4.97
N LEU A 47 4.49 6.94 5.33
CA LEU A 47 3.98 6.76 6.69
C LEU A 47 5.12 6.45 7.68
N ALA A 48 6.01 5.52 7.32
CA ALA A 48 7.16 5.18 8.14
C ALA A 48 8.15 6.36 8.25
N ASP A 49 8.53 6.98 7.12
CA ASP A 49 9.56 8.03 7.09
C ASP A 49 9.12 9.36 7.72
N GLN A 50 7.84 9.75 7.62
CA GLN A 50 7.37 11.10 7.99
C GLN A 50 6.48 11.13 9.21
N HIS A 51 5.82 10.01 9.53
CA HIS A 51 4.84 9.95 10.61
C HIS A 51 5.20 8.91 11.68
N ASP A 52 6.32 8.17 11.52
CA ASP A 52 6.75 7.09 12.43
C ASP A 52 5.70 5.97 12.56
N ILE A 53 4.95 5.72 11.48
CA ILE A 53 3.91 4.69 11.41
C ILE A 53 4.37 3.57 10.46
N ASP A 54 4.85 2.46 11.03
CA ASP A 54 5.24 1.27 10.26
C ASP A 54 4.02 0.41 9.92
N THR A 55 3.39 0.67 8.77
CA THR A 55 2.18 -0.04 8.35
C THR A 55 2.49 -1.20 7.40
N PRO A 56 1.97 -2.41 7.67
CA PRO A 56 2.01 -3.52 6.72
C PRO A 56 1.31 -3.16 5.38
N TYR A 57 1.83 -3.65 4.25
CA TYR A 57 1.17 -3.49 2.95
C TYR A 57 0.99 -4.83 2.22
N CYS A 58 -0.03 -4.92 1.38
CA CYS A 58 -0.23 -6.03 0.46
C CYS A 58 -0.90 -5.59 -0.86
N PHE A 59 -0.84 -6.47 -1.87
CA PHE A 59 -1.51 -6.27 -3.15
C PHE A 59 -1.95 -7.59 -3.76
N ASN A 60 -2.95 -7.55 -4.64
CA ASN A 60 -3.38 -8.74 -5.38
C ASN A 60 -2.64 -8.90 -6.71
N ARG A 61 -2.60 -10.13 -7.21
CA ARG A 61 -2.22 -10.47 -8.59
C ARG A 61 -3.46 -10.68 -9.45
N LYS A 62 -3.35 -10.44 -10.77
CA LYS A 62 -4.41 -10.77 -11.74
C LYS A 62 -4.42 -12.25 -12.11
N GLU A 63 -3.27 -12.90 -12.03
CA GLU A 63 -3.09 -14.33 -12.30
C GLU A 63 -2.42 -14.98 -11.09
N ALA A 64 -2.92 -16.15 -10.70
CA ALA A 64 -2.30 -16.95 -9.65
C ALA A 64 -0.91 -17.42 -10.12
N LYS A 65 0.04 -17.51 -9.19
CA LYS A 65 1.32 -18.18 -9.49
C LYS A 65 1.20 -19.68 -9.26
N ASP A 66 1.77 -20.46 -10.18
CA ASP A 66 1.85 -21.93 -10.10
C ASP A 66 3.05 -22.44 -9.28
N HIS A 67 3.88 -21.55 -8.71
CA HIS A 67 5.03 -21.91 -7.88
C HIS A 67 5.41 -20.81 -6.86
N GLY A 68 5.87 -21.21 -5.66
CA GLY A 68 6.21 -20.32 -4.53
C GLY A 68 5.15 -20.34 -3.41
N GLU A 69 4.96 -19.22 -2.69
CA GLU A 69 3.96 -19.09 -1.60
C GLU A 69 2.49 -19.36 -2.03
N GLY A 70 2.21 -19.42 -3.35
CA GLY A 70 0.87 -19.68 -3.88
C GLY A 70 -0.15 -18.57 -3.61
N GLY A 71 -1.26 -18.56 -4.35
CA GLY A 71 -2.37 -17.62 -4.15
C GLY A 71 -2.29 -16.29 -4.90
N ASN A 72 -3.25 -15.41 -4.63
CA ASN A 72 -3.48 -14.16 -5.37
C ASN A 72 -3.02 -12.91 -4.62
N LEU A 73 -2.41 -13.01 -3.44
CA LEU A 73 -1.96 -11.89 -2.63
C LEU A 73 -0.44 -11.93 -2.44
N VAL A 74 0.19 -10.76 -2.38
CA VAL A 74 1.62 -10.57 -2.11
C VAL A 74 1.76 -9.51 -1.02
N GLY A 75 2.62 -9.76 -0.03
CA GLY A 75 2.79 -8.89 1.15
C GLY A 75 2.24 -9.55 2.42
N SER A 76 1.78 -8.74 3.38
CA SER A 76 1.32 -9.25 4.67
C SER A 76 0.13 -10.21 4.57
N HIS A 77 0.12 -11.23 5.44
CA HIS A 77 -0.92 -12.26 5.49
C HIS A 77 -2.31 -11.65 5.71
N TRP A 78 -3.32 -12.10 4.94
CA TRP A 78 -4.72 -11.64 4.98
C TRP A 78 -5.50 -12.11 6.23
N LYS A 79 -4.97 -11.85 7.43
CA LYS A 79 -5.70 -12.04 8.71
C LYS A 79 -5.81 -10.70 9.44
N VAL A 80 -6.33 -9.70 8.75
CA VAL A 80 -6.49 -8.33 9.26
C VAL A 80 -7.97 -7.97 9.30
N ALA A 81 -8.38 -7.27 10.36
CA ALA A 81 -9.78 -6.95 10.63
C ALA A 81 -10.27 -5.76 9.78
N SER A 82 -9.36 -4.85 9.41
CA SER A 82 -9.63 -3.63 8.65
C SER A 82 -8.54 -3.37 7.59
N CYS A 83 -8.94 -2.85 6.43
CA CYS A 83 -8.06 -2.65 5.28
C CYS A 83 -8.40 -1.35 4.57
N TRP A 84 -7.38 -0.51 4.31
CA TRP A 84 -7.55 0.73 3.55
C TRP A 84 -7.18 0.55 2.07
N TRP A 85 -8.10 0.93 1.19
CA TRP A 85 -7.99 0.72 -0.26
C TRP A 85 -7.44 1.95 -0.95
N MET A 86 -6.35 1.79 -1.70
CA MET A 86 -5.61 2.93 -2.28
C MET A 86 -6.11 3.41 -3.65
N THR A 87 -7.36 3.12 -4.02
CA THR A 87 -7.98 3.53 -5.31
C THR A 87 -9.44 3.81 -5.18
#